data_AF-A0A414T2F8-F1
#
_entry.id   AF-A0A414T2F8-F1
#
_cell.length_a   1.000
_cell.length_b   1.000
_cell.length_c   1.000
_cell.angle_alpha   90.00
_cell.angle_beta   90.00
_cell.angle_gamma   90.00
#
_symmetry.space_group_name_H-M   'P 1'
#
loop_
_entity.id
_entity.type
_entity.pdbx_description
1 polymer ?
#
loop_
_entity_poly.entity_id
_entity_poly.type
_entity_poly.pdbx_seq_one_letter_code
_entity_poly.pdbx_strand_id
1 'polypeptide(L)'
;MTNKEKYKQAFDTLSASDNFSLEVDKMSILNRKHKLKTIAATVATCLIVTAGTGTAYASDLGGIQRKVQLWIHGDQTTATLKISSDGSYNGTYADKDGKQKEFGGGGVAFNPDGSERSLTEEEIMEELNAPDIEYEKDGSVILYYKNQSIDITHKFNKDNICYVKLVDGDDSLYVTVKYNNGYASSPNKYISPWEFN
;
A
#
# COMPACT_ATOMS: atom_id res chain seq x y z
N MET A 1 25.36 40.83 15.82
CA MET A 1 24.28 40.11 15.10
C MET A 1 23.29 39.57 16.12
N THR A 2 22.03 39.92 15.98
CA THR A 2 20.92 39.46 16.83
C THR A 2 20.38 38.11 16.34
N ASN A 3 19.78 37.29 17.21
CA ASN A 3 19.22 35.99 16.84
C ASN A 3 18.28 36.07 15.61
N LYS A 4 17.54 37.18 15.49
CA LYS A 4 16.65 37.46 14.36
C LYS A 4 17.36 37.47 13.00
N GLU A 5 18.61 37.93 12.96
CA GLU A 5 19.41 38.00 11.73
C GLU A 5 19.92 36.61 11.32
N LYS A 6 20.25 35.74 12.28
CA LYS A 6 20.65 34.35 12.03
C LYS A 6 19.49 33.49 11.50
N TYR A 7 18.29 33.69 12.05
CA TYR A 7 17.08 33.01 11.56
C TYR A 7 16.75 33.39 10.11
N LYS A 8 16.88 34.67 9.75
CA LYS A 8 16.58 35.13 8.39
C LYS A 8 17.57 34.56 7.37
N GLN A 9 18.85 34.49 7.71
CA GLN A 9 19.90 33.94 6.84
C GLN A 9 19.74 32.43 6.56
N ALA A 10 19.24 31.66 7.52
CA ALA A 10 18.98 30.23 7.34
C ALA A 10 17.83 29.94 6.37
N PHE A 11 16.82 30.83 6.31
CA PHE A 11 15.65 30.68 5.43
C PHE A 11 15.83 31.34 4.07
N ASP A 12 16.63 32.41 3.96
CA ASP A 12 16.98 33.01 2.65
C ASP A 12 17.85 32.07 1.78
N THR A 13 18.47 31.05 2.38
CA THR A 13 19.23 30.01 1.65
C THR A 13 18.32 28.93 1.05
N LEU A 14 17.07 28.83 1.48
CA LEU A 14 16.06 27.95 0.90
C LEU A 14 15.37 28.67 -0.25
N SER A 15 16.04 28.76 -1.39
CA SER A 15 15.36 29.09 -2.64
C SER A 15 14.43 27.93 -2.99
N ALA A 16 13.14 28.06 -2.68
CA ALA A 16 12.14 27.21 -3.30
C ALA A 16 12.22 27.50 -4.80
N SER A 17 12.70 26.53 -5.58
CA SER A 17 12.76 26.69 -7.04
C SER A 17 11.37 27.08 -7.53
N ASP A 18 11.26 28.25 -8.16
CA ASP A 18 10.03 28.92 -8.64
C ASP A 18 9.25 28.15 -9.71
N ASN A 19 9.39 26.82 -9.81
CA ASN A 19 8.63 25.97 -10.72
C ASN A 19 8.30 24.62 -10.07
N PHE A 20 7.70 24.63 -8.88
CA PHE A 20 6.90 23.49 -8.45
C PHE A 20 5.47 23.69 -8.95
N SER A 21 5.28 23.50 -10.26
CA SER A 21 3.95 23.30 -10.81
C SER A 21 3.46 21.94 -10.31
N LEU A 22 2.75 21.94 -9.17
CA LEU A 22 1.90 20.83 -8.80
C LEU A 22 0.77 20.78 -9.83
N GLU A 23 1.04 20.13 -10.97
CA GLU A 23 -0.01 19.63 -11.85
C GLU A 23 -0.88 18.70 -10.99
N VAL A 24 -1.97 19.26 -10.48
CA VAL A 24 -3.04 18.55 -9.75
C VAL A 24 -3.60 17.38 -10.60
N ASP A 25 -3.40 17.40 -11.91
CA ASP A 25 -3.92 16.44 -12.88
C ASP A 25 -3.22 15.08 -12.94
N LYS A 26 -2.11 14.87 -12.23
CA LYS A 26 -1.47 13.54 -12.09
C LYS A 26 -1.72 12.88 -10.73
N MET A 27 -2.67 13.41 -9.96
CA MET A 27 -3.06 12.88 -8.66
C MET A 27 -4.14 11.78 -8.77
N SER A 28 -4.19 11.04 -9.88
CA SER A 28 -5.09 9.90 -10.08
C SER A 28 -4.44 8.53 -9.88
N ILE A 29 -3.13 8.48 -9.59
CA ILE A 29 -2.38 7.21 -9.47
C ILE A 29 -1.95 6.87 -8.03
N LEU A 30 -2.07 7.80 -7.08
CA LEU A 30 -1.72 7.55 -5.67
C LEU A 30 -2.74 8.21 -4.74
N ASN A 31 -3.90 7.57 -4.60
CA ASN A 31 -4.67 7.71 -3.36
C ASN A 31 -3.86 7.04 -2.25
N ARG A 32 -2.89 7.76 -1.66
CA ARG A 32 -2.29 7.42 -0.36
C ARG A 32 -3.40 7.52 0.70
N LYS A 33 -4.31 6.55 0.71
CA LYS A 33 -5.16 6.30 1.86
C LYS A 33 -4.22 5.92 3.00
N HIS A 34 -4.35 6.56 4.15
CA HIS A 34 -3.59 6.23 5.34
C HIS A 34 -3.88 4.76 5.70
N LYS A 35 -2.95 3.85 5.35
CA LYS A 35 -3.00 2.43 5.68
C LYS A 35 -2.03 2.20 6.83
N LEU A 36 -2.55 1.92 8.02
CA LEU A 36 -1.72 1.57 9.18
C LEU A 36 -1.82 0.07 9.46
N LYS A 37 -0.69 -0.61 9.50
CA LYS A 37 -0.60 -2.02 9.88
C LYS A 37 0.20 -2.14 11.17
N THR A 38 -0.36 -2.81 12.16
CA THR A 38 0.39 -3.24 13.34
C THR A 38 0.83 -4.68 13.12
N ILE A 39 2.03 -4.86 12.56
CA ILE A 39 2.62 -6.18 12.33
C ILE A 39 3.61 -6.47 13.46
N ALA A 40 3.36 -7.53 14.22
CA ALA A 40 4.43 -8.23 14.93
C ALA A 40 5.06 -9.16 13.90
N ALA A 41 6.37 -9.06 13.67
CA ALA A 41 7.07 -9.76 12.59
C ALA A 41 6.70 -11.26 12.54
N THR A 42 5.89 -11.65 11.56
CA THR A 42 5.56 -13.04 11.26
C THR A 42 5.79 -13.27 9.78
N VAL A 43 6.67 -14.22 9.46
CA VAL A 43 7.09 -14.56 8.10
C VAL A 43 5.90 -15.15 7.34
N ALA A 44 5.30 -14.36 6.45
CA ALA A 44 4.28 -14.85 5.53
C ALA A 44 4.96 -15.55 4.34
N THR A 45 4.75 -16.86 4.20
CA THR A 45 5.23 -17.63 3.04
C THR A 45 4.48 -17.20 1.77
N CYS A 46 5.08 -16.33 0.95
CA CYS A 46 4.60 -16.07 -0.40
C CYS A 46 4.79 -17.31 -1.29
N LEU A 47 3.71 -17.86 -1.84
CA LEU A 47 3.76 -18.94 -2.83
C LEU A 47 4.25 -18.38 -4.17
N ILE A 48 5.50 -18.70 -4.51
CA ILE A 48 6.07 -18.46 -5.83
C ILE A 48 5.51 -19.53 -6.77
N VAL A 49 4.86 -19.11 -7.87
CA VAL A 49 4.39 -20.05 -8.89
C VAL A 49 5.58 -20.64 -9.64
N THR A 50 5.92 -21.88 -9.34
CA THR A 50 6.83 -22.72 -10.12
C THR A 50 6.02 -23.57 -11.10
N ALA A 51 5.49 -22.95 -12.16
CA ALA A 51 4.94 -23.67 -13.30
C ALA A 51 5.96 -23.73 -14.45
N GLY A 52 6.76 -24.80 -14.45
CA GLY A 52 7.45 -25.41 -15.59
C GLY A 52 7.93 -24.50 -16.74
N THR A 53 9.14 -23.97 -16.63
CA THR A 53 10.29 -24.06 -17.56
C THR A 53 11.30 -23.02 -17.10
N GLY A 54 12.45 -23.49 -16.58
CA GLY A 54 13.65 -22.73 -16.21
C GLY A 54 13.52 -21.22 -16.02
N THR A 55 13.18 -20.76 -14.81
CA THR A 55 13.62 -19.45 -14.34
C THR A 55 14.64 -19.68 -13.24
N ALA A 56 15.91 -19.61 -13.61
CA ALA A 56 16.99 -19.54 -12.65
C ALA A 56 16.74 -18.33 -11.74
N TYR A 57 16.72 -18.57 -10.44
CA TYR A 57 16.71 -17.52 -9.44
C TYR A 57 18.05 -16.79 -9.52
N ALA A 58 18.07 -15.65 -10.22
CA ALA A 58 19.10 -14.65 -10.03
C ALA A 58 18.50 -13.59 -9.10
N SER A 59 18.81 -13.68 -7.80
CA SER A 59 18.78 -12.49 -6.95
C SER A 59 19.85 -11.56 -7.50
N ASP A 60 19.47 -10.68 -8.43
CA ASP A 60 20.40 -9.76 -9.07
C ASP A 60 20.13 -8.33 -8.62
N LEU A 61 21.24 -7.67 -8.31
CA LEU A 61 21.35 -6.29 -7.90
C LEU A 61 20.76 -5.37 -8.99
N GLY A 62 19.53 -4.87 -8.83
CA GLY A 62 19.07 -3.70 -9.63
C GLY A 62 17.77 -3.81 -10.44
N GLY A 63 16.77 -4.55 -9.98
CA GLY A 63 15.40 -4.35 -10.47
C GLY A 63 15.04 -5.08 -11.75
N ILE A 64 15.22 -6.40 -11.73
CA ILE A 64 14.67 -7.30 -12.75
C ILE A 64 13.14 -7.38 -12.59
N GLN A 65 12.46 -7.30 -13.72
CA GLN A 65 11.01 -7.46 -13.86
C GLN A 65 10.63 -8.95 -13.70
N ARG A 66 9.65 -9.27 -12.85
CA ARG A 66 9.24 -10.64 -12.51
C ARG A 66 7.73 -10.85 -12.58
N LYS A 67 7.29 -12.09 -12.73
CA LYS A 67 5.87 -12.45 -12.62
C LYS A 67 5.52 -12.84 -11.19
N VAL A 68 4.47 -12.25 -10.63
CA VAL A 68 3.94 -12.53 -9.29
C VAL A 68 2.43 -12.76 -9.37
N GLN A 69 1.88 -13.53 -8.43
CA GLN A 69 0.42 -13.64 -8.25
C GLN A 69 -0.04 -12.63 -7.21
N LEU A 70 -0.95 -11.74 -7.59
CA LEU A 70 -1.58 -10.76 -6.69
C LEU A 70 -3.09 -11.01 -6.65
N TRP A 71 -3.72 -10.61 -5.55
CA TRP A 71 -5.17 -10.57 -5.46
C TRP A 71 -5.66 -9.18 -5.86
N ILE A 72 -6.42 -9.12 -6.94
CA ILE A 72 -6.97 -7.87 -7.48
C ILE A 72 -8.48 -8.06 -7.59
N HIS A 73 -9.24 -7.24 -6.88
CA HIS A 73 -10.71 -7.27 -6.89
C HIS A 73 -11.36 -8.63 -6.57
N GLY A 74 -10.69 -9.46 -5.77
CA GLY A 74 -11.17 -10.82 -5.44
C GLY A 74 -10.59 -11.93 -6.30
N ASP A 75 -9.84 -11.61 -7.37
CA ASP A 75 -9.31 -12.59 -8.32
C ASP A 75 -7.78 -12.70 -8.24
N GLN A 76 -7.25 -13.93 -8.37
CA GLN A 76 -5.81 -14.12 -8.54
C GLN A 76 -5.39 -13.68 -9.94
N THR A 77 -4.55 -12.66 -9.97
CA THR A 77 -4.07 -12.04 -11.20
C THR A 77 -2.56 -12.17 -11.29
N THR A 78 -2.08 -12.67 -12.43
CA THR A 78 -0.65 -12.63 -12.75
C THR A 78 -0.25 -11.20 -13.10
N ALA A 79 0.54 -10.59 -12.22
CA ALA A 79 1.12 -9.28 -12.43
C ALA A 79 2.59 -9.40 -12.78
N THR A 80 3.08 -8.44 -13.53
CA THR A 80 4.49 -8.23 -13.75
C THR A 80 4.97 -7.10 -12.86
N LEU A 81 5.95 -7.36 -12.00
CA LEU A 81 6.41 -6.44 -10.96
C LEU A 81 7.91 -6.17 -11.12
N LYS A 82 8.31 -4.92 -10.97
CA LYS A 82 9.71 -4.48 -10.89
C LYS A 82 9.88 -3.71 -9.58
N ILE A 83 10.84 -4.15 -8.77
CA ILE A 83 11.20 -3.50 -7.52
C ILE A 83 12.60 -2.90 -7.67
N SER A 84 12.72 -1.62 -7.40
CA SER A 84 13.98 -0.87 -7.44
C SER A 84 14.71 -0.98 -6.11
N SER A 85 16.03 -0.77 -6.12
CA SER A 85 16.88 -0.82 -4.93
C SER A 85 16.54 0.24 -3.88
N ASP A 86 15.83 1.30 -4.26
CA ASP A 86 15.36 2.36 -3.36
C ASP A 86 14.03 2.02 -2.67
N GLY A 87 13.49 0.81 -2.87
CA GLY A 87 12.21 0.37 -2.31
C GLY A 87 10.98 0.88 -3.08
N SER A 88 11.18 1.59 -4.20
CA SER A 88 10.09 1.88 -5.13
C SER A 88 9.76 0.63 -5.96
N TYR A 89 8.52 0.54 -6.42
CA TYR A 89 8.09 -0.53 -7.31
C TYR A 89 7.07 -0.04 -8.32
N ASN A 90 7.05 -0.70 -9.47
CA ASN A 90 6.02 -0.54 -10.49
C ASN A 90 5.68 -1.89 -11.08
N GLY A 91 4.50 -2.02 -11.64
CA GLY A 91 4.07 -3.24 -12.27
C GLY A 91 2.89 -3.04 -13.19
N THR A 92 2.61 -4.11 -13.95
CA THR A 92 1.48 -4.19 -14.86
C THR A 92 0.72 -5.47 -14.68
N TYR A 93 -0.58 -5.44 -14.93
CA TYR A 93 -1.42 -6.64 -15.03
C TYR A 93 -2.46 -6.43 -16.14
N ALA A 94 -3.02 -7.53 -16.65
CA ALA A 94 -4.18 -7.46 -17.54
C ALA A 94 -5.44 -7.54 -16.68
N ASP A 95 -6.36 -6.59 -16.83
CA ASP A 95 -7.67 -6.66 -16.19
C ASP A 95 -8.56 -7.75 -16.84
N LYS A 96 -9.77 -7.93 -16.30
CA LYS A 96 -10.76 -8.90 -16.80
C LYS A 96 -11.11 -8.73 -18.28
N ASP A 97 -10.95 -7.53 -18.83
CA ASP A 97 -11.23 -7.21 -20.23
C ASP A 97 -9.96 -7.33 -21.10
N GLY A 98 -8.86 -7.83 -20.54
CA GLY A 98 -7.56 -7.99 -21.19
C GLY A 98 -6.78 -6.69 -21.37
N LYS A 99 -7.25 -5.57 -20.78
CA LYS A 99 -6.58 -4.29 -20.90
C LYS A 99 -5.47 -4.19 -19.87
N GLN A 100 -4.30 -3.73 -20.32
CA GLN A 100 -3.18 -3.52 -19.41
C GLN A 100 -3.47 -2.36 -18.44
N LYS A 101 -3.19 -2.63 -17.17
CA LYS A 101 -3.24 -1.68 -16.05
C LYS A 101 -1.87 -1.57 -15.45
N GLU A 102 -1.53 -0.38 -15.00
CA GLU A 102 -0.30 -0.08 -14.27
C GLU A 102 -0.61 0.11 -12.78
N PHE A 103 0.32 -0.30 -11.94
CA PHE A 103 0.32 -0.02 -10.51
C PHE A 103 1.75 0.28 -10.06
N GLY A 104 1.89 0.96 -8.93
CA GLY A 104 3.19 1.26 -8.38
C GLY A 104 3.10 1.94 -7.04
N GLY A 105 4.24 2.04 -6.39
CA GLY A 105 4.34 2.60 -5.06
C GLY A 105 5.78 2.56 -4.57
N GLY A 106 5.91 2.71 -3.26
CA GLY A 106 7.17 2.70 -2.57
C GLY A 106 6.95 3.21 -1.16
N GLY A 107 7.97 3.06 -0.34
CA GLY A 107 7.91 3.51 1.03
C GLY A 107 9.22 3.30 1.76
N VAL A 108 9.22 3.79 2.99
CA VAL A 108 10.28 3.58 3.96
C VAL A 108 9.69 2.88 5.19
N ALA A 109 10.51 2.07 5.84
CA ALA A 109 10.27 1.55 7.18
C ALA A 109 11.24 2.21 8.15
N PHE A 110 10.84 2.28 9.42
CA PHE A 110 11.69 2.75 10.50
C PHE A 110 12.35 1.56 11.21
N ASN A 111 13.66 1.64 11.36
CA ASN A 111 14.43 0.70 12.17
C ASN A 111 14.20 0.96 13.67
N PRO A 112 14.58 0.00 14.55
CA PRO A 112 14.44 0.17 16.01
C PRO A 112 15.19 1.38 16.58
N ASP A 113 16.26 1.83 15.92
CA ASP A 113 17.02 3.03 16.29
C ASP A 113 16.40 4.33 15.75
N GLY A 114 15.24 4.25 15.08
CA GLY A 114 14.52 5.36 14.48
C GLY A 114 15.04 5.79 13.11
N SER A 115 16.08 5.14 12.58
CA SER A 115 16.57 5.43 11.22
C SER A 115 15.59 4.91 10.16
N GLU A 116 15.47 5.65 9.05
CA GLU A 116 14.68 5.20 7.90
C GLU A 116 15.48 4.24 7.03
N ARG A 117 14.80 3.23 6.47
CA ARG A 117 15.29 2.40 5.38
C ARG A 117 14.21 2.22 4.33
N SER A 118 14.60 1.93 3.10
CA SER A 118 13.66 1.48 2.07
C SER A 118 12.91 0.22 2.52
N LEU A 119 11.66 0.08 2.06
CA LEU A 119 10.93 -1.18 2.24
C LEU A 119 11.68 -2.34 1.60
N THR A 120 11.70 -3.49 2.29
CA THR A 120 12.18 -4.73 1.69
C THR A 120 11.18 -5.25 0.68
N GLU A 121 11.63 -6.20 -0.12
CA GLU A 121 10.77 -6.88 -1.08
C GLU A 121 9.55 -7.53 -0.40
N GLU A 122 9.78 -8.18 0.74
CA GLU A 122 8.74 -8.86 1.51
C GLU A 122 7.70 -7.85 2.02
N GLU A 123 8.13 -6.70 2.53
CA GLU A 123 7.23 -5.65 2.99
C GLU A 123 6.41 -5.05 1.84
N ILE A 124 7.01 -4.91 0.65
CA ILE A 124 6.28 -4.51 -0.57
C ILE A 124 5.23 -5.56 -0.93
N MET A 125 5.58 -6.85 -0.89
CA MET A 125 4.63 -7.93 -1.18
C MET A 125 3.51 -8.01 -0.13
N GLU A 126 3.79 -7.75 1.13
CA GLU A 126 2.77 -7.62 2.19
C GLU A 126 1.85 -6.42 1.95
N GLU A 127 2.37 -5.31 1.42
CA GLU A 127 1.56 -4.16 1.03
C GLU A 127 0.66 -4.44 -0.16
N LEU A 128 1.18 -5.10 -1.19
CA LEU A 128 0.41 -5.51 -2.36
C LEU A 128 -0.68 -6.54 -2.04
N ASN A 129 -0.53 -7.30 -0.95
CA ASN A 129 -1.54 -8.26 -0.47
C ASN A 129 -2.40 -7.73 0.69
N ALA A 130 -2.28 -6.46 1.04
CA ALA A 130 -3.13 -5.82 2.04
C ALA A 130 -4.58 -5.75 1.57
N PRO A 131 -5.55 -5.58 2.49
CA PRO A 131 -6.89 -5.19 2.09
C PRO A 131 -6.90 -3.93 1.23
N ASP A 132 -7.80 -3.86 0.27
CA ASP A 132 -8.06 -2.65 -0.47
C ASP A 132 -9.52 -2.25 -0.38
N ILE A 133 -9.78 -0.95 -0.46
CA ILE A 133 -11.13 -0.40 -0.28
C ILE A 133 -11.41 0.55 -1.42
N GLU A 134 -12.40 0.20 -2.23
CA GLU A 134 -12.86 1.01 -3.34
C GLU A 134 -14.15 1.74 -2.96
N TYR A 135 -14.21 3.01 -3.36
CA TYR A 135 -15.38 3.86 -3.19
C TYR A 135 -15.90 4.15 -4.58
N GLU A 136 -17.03 3.54 -4.91
CA GLU A 136 -17.65 3.61 -6.22
C GLU A 136 -18.44 4.89 -6.41
N LYS A 137 -18.68 5.25 -7.67
CA LYS A 137 -19.42 6.48 -8.03
C LYS A 137 -20.89 6.46 -7.60
N ASP A 138 -21.47 5.27 -7.47
CA ASP A 138 -22.84 5.08 -6.98
C ASP A 138 -22.94 5.15 -5.45
N GLY A 139 -21.81 5.36 -4.76
CA GLY A 139 -21.72 5.42 -3.31
C GLY A 139 -21.43 4.08 -2.65
N SER A 140 -21.31 2.99 -3.42
CA SER A 140 -20.93 1.69 -2.88
C SER A 140 -19.50 1.72 -2.34
N VAL A 141 -19.26 1.03 -1.23
CA VAL A 141 -17.93 0.87 -0.65
C VAL A 141 -17.62 -0.60 -0.55
N ILE A 142 -16.64 -1.06 -1.32
CA ILE A 142 -16.27 -2.46 -1.42
C ILE A 142 -14.90 -2.67 -0.79
N LEU A 143 -14.82 -3.60 0.16
CA LEU A 143 -13.56 -4.06 0.74
C LEU A 143 -13.15 -5.36 0.05
N TYR A 144 -11.96 -5.36 -0.54
CA TYR A 144 -11.32 -6.52 -1.14
C TYR A 144 -10.21 -7.06 -0.26
N TYR A 145 -10.19 -8.38 -0.06
CA TYR A 145 -9.08 -9.06 0.60
C TYR A 145 -8.97 -10.49 0.10
N LYS A 146 -7.86 -10.80 -0.56
CA LYS A 146 -7.65 -12.10 -1.21
C LYS A 146 -8.83 -12.43 -2.15
N ASN A 147 -9.49 -13.56 -1.96
CA ASN A 147 -10.66 -14.01 -2.71
C ASN A 147 -12.00 -13.41 -2.22
N GLN A 148 -11.96 -12.47 -1.28
CA GLN A 148 -13.16 -11.87 -0.69
C GLN A 148 -13.43 -10.49 -1.29
N SER A 149 -14.70 -10.26 -1.62
CA SER A 149 -15.27 -8.95 -1.94
C SER A 149 -16.45 -8.73 -1.01
N ILE A 150 -16.37 -7.70 -0.16
CA ILE A 150 -17.33 -7.44 0.90
C ILE A 150 -17.91 -6.04 0.70
N ASP A 151 -19.21 -5.96 0.47
CA ASP A 151 -19.93 -4.70 0.50
C ASP A 151 -20.05 -4.19 1.95
N ILE A 152 -19.42 -3.05 2.22
CA ILE A 152 -19.40 -2.38 3.52
C ILE A 152 -20.20 -1.06 3.52
N THR A 153 -20.91 -0.74 2.44
CA THR A 153 -21.62 0.52 2.21
C THR A 153 -22.52 0.90 3.38
N HIS A 154 -23.30 -0.06 3.89
CA HIS A 154 -24.25 0.16 4.98
C HIS A 154 -23.72 -0.25 6.36
N LYS A 155 -22.41 -0.51 6.48
CA LYS A 155 -21.77 -0.96 7.73
C LYS A 155 -21.09 0.15 8.51
N PHE A 156 -21.10 1.38 8.00
CA PHE A 156 -20.56 2.55 8.70
C PHE A 156 -21.51 3.00 9.81
N ASN A 157 -20.96 3.29 10.98
CA ASN A 157 -21.70 3.87 12.10
C ASN A 157 -21.90 5.39 11.91
N LYS A 158 -22.57 6.03 12.87
CA LYS A 158 -22.81 7.49 12.89
C LYS A 158 -21.53 8.35 12.86
N ASP A 159 -20.39 7.77 13.25
CA ASP A 159 -19.08 8.43 13.29
C ASP A 159 -18.25 8.11 12.03
N ASN A 160 -18.87 7.53 11.00
CA ASN A 160 -18.25 7.10 9.74
C ASN A 160 -17.14 6.06 9.91
N ILE A 161 -17.28 5.18 10.91
CA ILE A 161 -16.36 4.07 11.18
C ILE A 161 -17.03 2.74 10.85
N CYS A 162 -16.32 1.87 10.14
CA CYS A 162 -16.72 0.49 9.88
C CYS A 162 -15.69 -0.48 10.45
N TYR A 163 -16.15 -1.55 11.09
CA TYR A 163 -15.31 -2.63 11.60
C TYR A 163 -15.62 -3.92 10.85
N VAL A 164 -14.59 -4.54 10.28
CA VAL A 164 -14.72 -5.76 9.47
C VAL A 164 -13.71 -6.79 9.93
N LYS A 165 -14.17 -8.00 10.26
CA LYS A 165 -13.30 -9.16 10.46
C LYS A 165 -13.23 -9.95 9.16
N LEU A 166 -12.03 -10.06 8.62
CA LEU A 166 -11.71 -10.89 7.47
C LEU A 166 -11.16 -12.22 7.97
N VAL A 167 -11.49 -13.31 7.29
CA VAL A 167 -11.05 -14.67 7.66
C VAL A 167 -10.41 -15.31 6.44
N ASP A 168 -9.23 -15.90 6.60
CA ASP A 168 -8.55 -16.69 5.57
C ASP A 168 -8.01 -17.98 6.20
N GLY A 169 -8.70 -19.09 5.98
CA GLY A 169 -8.43 -20.33 6.71
C GLY A 169 -8.58 -20.12 8.23
N ASP A 170 -7.52 -20.42 8.97
CA ASP A 170 -7.46 -20.22 10.42
C ASP A 170 -7.03 -18.79 10.81
N ASP A 171 -6.55 -17.99 9.84
CA ASP A 171 -6.10 -16.63 10.07
C ASP A 171 -7.28 -15.66 10.06
N SER A 172 -7.15 -14.58 10.83
CA SER A 172 -8.10 -13.48 10.81
C SER A 172 -7.41 -12.13 10.78
N LEU A 173 -8.02 -11.17 10.09
CA LEU A 173 -7.56 -9.80 10.02
C LEU A 173 -8.70 -8.86 10.42
N TYR A 174 -8.46 -8.06 11.45
CA TYR A 174 -9.40 -7.07 11.96
C TYR A 174 -9.12 -5.73 11.29
N VAL A 175 -10.09 -5.21 10.55
CA VAL A 175 -9.96 -3.96 9.79
C VAL A 175 -10.89 -2.90 10.38
N THR A 176 -10.32 -1.75 10.70
CA THR A 176 -11.04 -0.53 11.09
C THR A 176 -10.95 0.46 9.93
N VAL A 177 -12.08 0.78 9.31
CA VAL A 177 -12.16 1.68 8.15
C VAL A 177 -12.75 3.01 8.59
N LYS A 178 -12.13 4.12 8.18
CA LYS A 178 -12.76 5.44 8.24
C LYS A 178 -13.19 5.84 6.84
N TYR A 179 -14.47 6.18 6.68
CA TYR A 179 -15.01 6.56 5.37
C TYR A 179 -14.17 7.70 4.76
N ASN A 180 -13.64 7.47 3.54
CA ASN A 180 -12.75 8.40 2.83
C ASN A 180 -11.48 8.85 3.58
N ASN A 181 -11.10 8.17 4.68
CA ASN A 181 -9.96 8.59 5.50
C ASN A 181 -9.09 7.40 5.92
N GLY A 182 -8.89 6.45 4.99
CA GLY A 182 -8.00 5.30 5.20
C GLY A 182 -8.55 4.21 6.11
N TYR A 183 -7.67 3.27 6.45
CA TYR A 183 -8.01 2.15 7.31
C TYR A 183 -6.77 1.70 8.11
N ALA A 184 -7.02 1.01 9.21
CA ALA A 184 -5.99 0.27 9.92
C ALA A 184 -6.36 -1.20 10.03
N SER A 185 -5.36 -2.07 10.07
CA SER A 185 -5.57 -3.51 10.21
C SER A 185 -4.58 -4.16 11.17
N SER A 186 -5.05 -5.20 11.86
CA SER A 186 -4.23 -6.01 12.77
C SER A 186 -4.74 -7.45 12.82
N PRO A 187 -3.87 -8.45 12.97
CA PRO A 187 -4.28 -9.85 13.12
C PRO A 187 -4.92 -10.13 14.49
N ASN A 188 -4.75 -9.24 15.46
CA ASN A 188 -5.11 -9.50 16.87
C ASN A 188 -6.43 -8.86 17.31
N LYS A 189 -6.69 -7.61 16.88
CA LYS A 189 -7.84 -6.83 17.32
C LYS A 189 -8.13 -5.67 16.37
N TYR A 190 -9.32 -5.07 16.47
CA TYR A 190 -9.59 -3.78 15.83
C TYR A 190 -8.68 -2.70 16.43
N ILE A 191 -7.96 -1.98 15.57
CA ILE A 191 -7.19 -0.79 15.94
C ILE A 191 -8.19 0.34 16.18
N SER A 192 -8.00 1.11 17.26
CA SER A 192 -8.90 2.21 17.57
C SER A 192 -8.84 3.28 16.46
N PRO A 193 -9.97 3.87 16.04
CA PRO A 193 -9.96 4.95 15.07
C PRO A 193 -9.18 6.18 15.55
N TRP A 194 -8.86 6.30 16.83
CA TRP A 194 -8.06 7.41 17.38
C TRP A 194 -6.54 7.16 17.29
N GLU A 195 -6.11 5.95 16.92
CA GLU A 195 -4.70 5.53 16.89
C GLU A 195 -4.07 5.63 15.49
N PHE A 196 -4.84 5.97 14.45
CA PHE A 196 -4.32 6.06 13.08
C PHE A 196 -4.91 7.23 12.29
N ASN A 197 -4.19 7.57 11.21
CA ASN A 197 -4.24 8.78 10.37
C ASN A 197 -3.31 9.89 10.86
#